data_AF-A0A0D3J3A4-F1
#
_entry.id   AF-A0A0D3J3A4-F1
#
_cell.length_a   1.000
_cell.length_b   1.000
_cell.length_c   1.000
_cell.angle_alpha   90.00
_cell.angle_beta   90.00
_cell.angle_gamma   90.00
#
_symmetry.space_group_name_H-M   'P 1'
#
loop_
_entity.id
_entity.type
_entity.pdbx_description
1 polymer ?
#
loop_
_entity_poly.entity_id
_entity_poly.type
_entity_poly.pdbx_seq_one_letter_code
_entity_poly.pdbx_strand_id
1 'polypeptide(L)'
;MCMPLRAAALAACLAVGSALVIPLSASKPADSLQGVRLPRAGGGGHVDLGEALASSAGKTLLVLGTYPADFNMVEYMQRVRVFLPDLRAKGVTRCMMVVNGPPAACEKLASLLDLPDAVELYADPAGEAGRRFGVSRGFRPDDSSLSAFAKLFVMGIVGGPGAWATLPAVLVGYFGSPGGKRRWIEESLKQGQLAGRWPDSVLQLADEEVVANAFDDTPLVSSWGVRPFELATLRLQNLVSLQAKHWGALKPADERCLTQLGGCTVVGSGGECLYSWVDRGLCDVVDFESMLESL
;
A
#
# COMPACT_ATOMS: atom_id res chain seq x y z
N MET A 1 7.66 28.57 62.23
CA MET A 1 6.89 27.40 61.74
C MET A 1 6.54 27.66 60.28
N CYS A 2 7.13 26.87 59.39
CA CYS A 2 7.13 27.08 57.94
C CYS A 2 5.79 26.71 57.29
N MET A 3 5.38 27.50 56.30
CA MET A 3 4.34 27.18 55.32
C MET A 3 4.77 25.98 54.45
N PRO A 4 3.87 25.08 54.03
CA PRO A 4 4.15 24.16 52.94
C PRO A 4 3.81 24.82 51.59
N LEU A 5 4.85 25.06 50.78
CA LEU A 5 4.73 25.26 49.33
C LEU A 5 4.01 24.04 48.73
N ARG A 6 2.80 24.22 48.19
CA ARG A 6 2.22 23.26 47.25
C ARG A 6 2.81 23.53 45.86
N ALA A 7 3.80 22.74 45.49
CA ALA A 7 4.35 22.70 44.14
C ALA A 7 3.26 22.20 43.17
N ALA A 8 2.83 23.08 42.27
CA ALA A 8 2.02 22.72 41.11
C ALA A 8 2.92 21.95 40.13
N ALA A 9 2.84 20.63 40.15
CA ALA A 9 3.41 19.79 39.10
C ALA A 9 2.47 19.84 37.89
N LEU A 10 2.67 20.84 37.03
CA LEU A 10 2.11 20.88 35.69
C LEU A 10 2.85 19.82 34.86
N ALA A 11 2.35 18.58 34.88
CA ALA A 11 2.79 17.55 33.94
C ALA A 11 2.25 17.93 32.56
N ALA A 12 3.02 18.71 31.83
CA ALA A 12 2.80 18.95 30.41
C ALA A 12 2.91 17.60 29.69
N CYS A 13 1.75 17.04 29.33
CA CYS A 13 1.64 15.97 28.37
C CYS A 13 2.18 16.48 27.02
N LEU A 14 3.47 16.27 26.77
CA LEU A 14 4.05 16.34 25.44
C LEU A 14 3.55 15.13 24.66
N ALA A 15 2.31 15.22 24.18
CA ALA A 15 1.87 14.44 23.03
C ALA A 15 2.70 14.94 21.85
N VAL A 16 3.82 14.27 21.56
CA VAL A 16 4.53 14.41 20.30
C VAL A 16 3.64 13.77 19.23
N GLY A 17 2.60 14.48 18.84
CA GLY A 17 1.94 14.23 17.57
C GLY A 17 2.98 14.55 16.51
N SER A 18 3.53 13.52 15.86
CA SER A 18 4.19 13.70 14.58
C SER A 18 3.13 14.30 13.65
N ALA A 19 3.10 15.62 13.54
CA ALA A 19 2.23 16.32 12.61
C ALA A 19 2.59 15.80 11.23
N LEU A 20 1.71 14.96 10.68
CA LEU A 20 1.87 14.34 9.38
C LEU A 20 1.90 15.48 8.37
N VAL A 21 3.07 15.79 7.81
CA VAL A 21 3.18 16.75 6.71
C VAL A 21 2.65 16.06 5.47
N ILE A 22 1.33 16.11 5.29
CA ILE A 22 0.67 15.68 4.06
C ILE A 22 0.86 16.81 3.04
N PRO A 23 1.30 16.53 1.80
CA PRO A 23 1.29 17.53 0.74
C PRO A 23 -0.07 18.20 0.62
N LEU A 24 -0.12 19.53 0.40
CA LEU A 24 -1.40 20.26 0.28
C LEU A 24 -2.30 19.65 -0.81
N SER A 25 -1.70 19.15 -1.90
CA SER A 25 -2.38 18.41 -2.97
C SER A 25 -3.08 17.14 -2.49
N ALA A 26 -2.49 16.41 -1.56
CA ALA A 26 -3.06 15.20 -0.99
C ALA A 26 -4.16 15.49 0.05
N SER A 27 -4.17 16.70 0.63
CA SER A 27 -5.28 17.16 1.48
C SER A 27 -6.54 17.59 0.69
N LYS A 28 -6.40 17.79 -0.63
CA LYS A 28 -7.49 18.17 -1.55
C LYS A 28 -7.45 17.29 -2.81
N PRO A 29 -7.73 15.98 -2.69
CA PRO A 29 -7.54 15.02 -3.76
C PRO A 29 -8.43 15.27 -4.98
N ALA A 30 -9.68 15.70 -4.79
CA ALA A 30 -10.58 16.02 -5.90
C ALA A 30 -10.04 17.20 -6.74
N ASP A 31 -9.53 18.24 -6.08
CA ASP A 31 -8.94 19.41 -6.76
C ASP A 31 -7.61 19.05 -7.45
N SER A 32 -6.73 18.32 -6.76
CA SER A 32 -5.39 18.01 -7.29
C SER A 32 -5.43 17.06 -8.49
N LEU A 33 -6.46 16.23 -8.58
CA LEU A 33 -6.66 15.27 -9.67
C LEU A 33 -7.64 15.75 -10.75
N GLN A 34 -8.10 17.00 -10.69
CA GLN A 34 -8.97 17.56 -11.71
C GLN A 34 -8.33 17.48 -13.11
N GLY A 35 -9.08 16.97 -14.08
CA GLY A 35 -8.62 16.82 -15.47
C GLY A 35 -7.70 15.63 -15.69
N VAL A 36 -7.41 14.82 -14.67
CA VAL A 36 -6.61 13.59 -14.82
C VAL A 36 -7.49 12.49 -15.37
N ARG A 37 -7.41 12.30 -16.69
CA ARG A 37 -8.21 11.31 -17.43
C ARG A 37 -7.44 10.02 -17.68
N LEU A 38 -7.88 8.93 -17.06
CA LEU A 38 -7.20 7.63 -17.15
C LEU A 38 -8.08 6.57 -17.82
N PRO A 39 -7.52 5.70 -18.68
CA PRO A 39 -8.23 4.54 -19.21
C PRO A 39 -8.46 3.49 -18.13
N ARG A 40 -9.59 2.79 -18.22
CA ARG A 40 -9.82 1.58 -17.42
C ARG A 40 -8.86 0.48 -17.88
N ALA A 41 -8.31 -0.28 -16.94
CA ALA A 41 -7.38 -1.36 -17.24
C ALA A 41 -8.06 -2.46 -18.10
N GLY A 42 -9.29 -2.85 -17.70
CA GLY A 42 -10.19 -3.84 -18.35
C GLY A 42 -10.61 -3.57 -19.81
N GLY A 43 -10.08 -2.51 -20.43
CA GLY A 43 -10.61 -1.93 -21.65
C GLY A 43 -11.90 -1.14 -21.46
N GLY A 44 -12.17 -0.24 -22.41
CA GLY A 44 -13.41 0.54 -22.47
C GLY A 44 -13.50 1.68 -21.46
N GLY A 45 -13.72 2.88 -21.97
CA GLY A 45 -14.02 4.07 -21.17
C GLY A 45 -12.80 4.71 -20.50
N HIS A 46 -13.07 5.86 -19.89
CA HIS A 46 -12.10 6.65 -19.13
C HIS A 46 -12.77 7.20 -17.88
N VAL A 47 -11.97 7.50 -16.86
CA VAL A 47 -12.40 8.25 -15.69
C VAL A 47 -11.65 9.57 -15.63
N ASP A 48 -12.33 10.66 -15.31
CA ASP A 48 -11.67 11.85 -14.77
C ASP A 48 -11.61 11.69 -13.25
N LEU A 49 -10.41 11.54 -12.69
CA LEU A 49 -10.26 11.24 -11.27
C LEU A 49 -10.81 12.36 -10.37
N GLY A 50 -10.55 13.63 -10.70
CA GLY A 50 -11.02 14.74 -9.90
C GLY A 50 -12.55 14.83 -9.90
N GLU A 51 -13.19 14.70 -11.06
CA GLU A 51 -14.65 14.66 -11.16
C GLU A 51 -15.24 13.44 -10.43
N ALA A 52 -14.62 12.27 -10.58
CA ALA A 52 -15.04 11.03 -9.93
C ALA A 52 -15.00 11.11 -8.39
N LEU A 53 -14.03 11.85 -7.84
CA LEU A 53 -13.94 12.09 -6.40
C LEU A 53 -14.91 13.18 -5.94
N ALA A 54 -15.02 14.30 -6.69
CA ALA A 54 -15.90 15.42 -6.35
C ALA A 54 -17.39 15.04 -6.39
N SER A 55 -17.79 14.18 -7.32
CA SER A 55 -19.17 13.73 -7.52
C SER A 55 -19.55 12.46 -6.73
N SER A 56 -18.69 12.03 -5.80
CA SER A 56 -18.90 10.80 -5.04
C SER A 56 -20.18 10.89 -4.19
N ALA A 57 -21.11 9.94 -4.38
CA ALA A 57 -22.35 9.85 -3.60
C ALA A 57 -22.16 9.23 -2.20
N GLY A 58 -21.04 8.54 -1.98
CA GLY A 58 -20.66 7.92 -0.70
C GLY A 58 -19.17 8.08 -0.43
N LYS A 59 -18.59 7.29 0.49
CA LYS A 59 -17.13 7.29 0.65
C LYS A 59 -16.48 6.56 -0.53
N THR A 60 -15.42 7.14 -1.09
CA THR A 60 -14.62 6.55 -2.17
C THR A 60 -13.17 6.40 -1.72
N LEU A 61 -12.66 5.17 -1.75
CA LEU A 61 -11.23 4.89 -1.61
C LEU A 61 -10.57 5.04 -2.98
N LEU A 62 -9.52 5.84 -3.06
CA LEU A 62 -8.61 5.90 -4.20
C LEU A 62 -7.21 5.50 -3.75
N VAL A 63 -6.66 4.46 -4.36
CA VAL A 63 -5.24 4.10 -4.27
C VAL A 63 -4.52 4.63 -5.50
N LEU A 64 -3.46 5.40 -5.28
CA LEU A 64 -2.51 5.81 -6.32
C LEU A 64 -1.26 4.96 -6.14
N GLY A 65 -1.27 3.80 -6.78
CA GLY A 65 -0.23 2.80 -6.62
C GLY A 65 1.04 3.08 -7.40
N THR A 66 1.99 2.16 -7.25
CA THR A 66 3.26 2.14 -7.97
C THR A 66 3.14 1.28 -9.25
N TYR A 67 4.25 0.88 -9.87
CA TYR A 67 4.20 0.04 -11.06
C TYR A 67 3.82 -1.43 -10.73
N PRO A 68 3.33 -2.23 -11.68
CA PRO A 68 2.71 -3.52 -11.36
C PRO A 68 3.61 -4.55 -10.65
N ALA A 69 4.92 -4.56 -10.93
CA ALA A 69 5.87 -5.45 -10.25
C ALA A 69 6.46 -4.88 -8.95
N ASP A 70 6.00 -3.73 -8.48
CA ASP A 70 6.51 -3.11 -7.25
C ASP A 70 5.91 -3.73 -5.98
N PHE A 71 6.69 -3.74 -4.89
CA PHE A 71 6.22 -4.25 -3.59
C PHE A 71 5.00 -3.48 -3.07
N ASN A 72 4.97 -2.15 -3.18
CA ASN A 72 3.85 -1.36 -2.64
C ASN A 72 2.56 -1.67 -3.39
N MET A 73 2.61 -1.74 -4.73
CA MET A 73 1.44 -2.04 -5.55
C MET A 73 0.86 -3.43 -5.22
N VAL A 74 1.72 -4.44 -5.10
CA VAL A 74 1.30 -5.80 -4.74
C VAL A 74 0.64 -5.81 -3.36
N GLU A 75 1.24 -5.16 -2.36
CA GLU A 75 0.67 -5.07 -1.01
C GLU A 75 -0.65 -4.28 -0.97
N TYR A 76 -0.76 -3.19 -1.73
CA TYR A 76 -2.02 -2.44 -1.86
C TYR A 76 -3.15 -3.32 -2.40
N MET A 77 -2.91 -4.06 -3.49
CA MET A 77 -3.93 -4.96 -4.04
C MET A 77 -4.29 -6.10 -3.07
N GLN A 78 -3.29 -6.69 -2.41
CA GLN A 78 -3.50 -7.73 -1.40
C GLN A 78 -4.35 -7.22 -0.22
N ARG A 79 -4.03 -6.03 0.30
CA ARG A 79 -4.78 -5.40 1.40
C ARG A 79 -6.19 -5.00 0.96
N VAL A 80 -6.36 -4.37 -0.20
CA VAL A 80 -7.70 -4.04 -0.74
C VAL A 80 -8.54 -5.29 -0.86
N ARG A 81 -8.02 -6.39 -1.43
CA ARG A 81 -8.75 -7.66 -1.55
C ARG A 81 -9.24 -8.17 -0.19
N VAL A 82 -8.38 -8.15 0.83
CA VAL A 82 -8.72 -8.67 2.16
C VAL A 82 -9.68 -7.75 2.91
N PHE A 83 -9.46 -6.44 2.86
CA PHE A 83 -10.20 -5.44 3.64
C PHE A 83 -11.40 -4.84 2.91
N LEU A 84 -11.70 -5.24 1.66
CA LEU A 84 -12.85 -4.73 0.91
C LEU A 84 -14.18 -4.89 1.69
N PRO A 85 -14.46 -6.01 2.39
CA PRO A 85 -15.66 -6.13 3.21
C PRO A 85 -15.70 -5.11 4.37
N ASP A 86 -14.56 -4.90 5.04
CA ASP A 86 -14.45 -3.97 6.17
C ASP A 86 -14.60 -2.50 5.71
N LEU A 87 -14.01 -2.16 4.55
CA LEU A 87 -14.18 -0.87 3.89
C LEU A 87 -15.67 -0.59 3.60
N ARG A 88 -16.39 -1.58 3.05
CA ARG A 88 -17.83 -1.47 2.81
C ARG A 88 -18.63 -1.31 4.09
N ALA A 89 -18.30 -2.05 5.14
CA ALA A 89 -18.92 -1.89 6.45
C ALA A 89 -18.71 -0.49 7.05
N LYS A 90 -17.60 0.18 6.70
CA LYS A 90 -17.29 1.58 7.04
C LYS A 90 -17.89 2.63 6.09
N GLY A 91 -18.71 2.21 5.13
CA GLY A 91 -19.41 3.08 4.19
C GLY A 91 -18.62 3.44 2.94
N VAL A 92 -17.48 2.78 2.67
CA VAL A 92 -16.77 2.91 1.39
C VAL A 92 -17.54 2.17 0.31
N THR A 93 -18.24 2.95 -0.51
CA THR A 93 -19.12 2.45 -1.58
C THR A 93 -18.40 2.20 -2.89
N ARG A 94 -17.25 2.85 -3.09
CA ARG A 94 -16.46 2.79 -4.32
C ARG A 94 -14.98 2.63 -3.99
N CYS A 95 -14.30 1.74 -4.70
CA CYS A 95 -12.87 1.50 -4.54
C CYS A 95 -12.20 1.61 -5.90
N MET A 96 -11.31 2.59 -6.05
CA MET A 96 -10.57 2.88 -7.28
C MET A 96 -9.09 2.63 -7.03
N MET A 97 -8.40 2.01 -7.99
CA MET A 97 -6.96 1.81 -7.96
C MET A 97 -6.34 2.28 -9.27
N VAL A 98 -5.37 3.18 -9.18
CA VAL A 98 -4.54 3.62 -10.30
C VAL A 98 -3.19 2.93 -10.19
N VAL A 99 -2.73 2.34 -11.30
CA VAL A 99 -1.46 1.60 -11.35
C VAL A 99 -0.54 2.22 -12.39
N ASN A 100 0.74 2.38 -12.06
CA ASN A 100 1.73 3.00 -12.95
C ASN A 100 2.22 2.01 -14.02
N GLY A 101 1.35 1.66 -14.96
CA GLY A 101 1.65 0.68 -15.99
C GLY A 101 0.64 0.70 -17.13
N PRO A 102 0.93 0.01 -18.25
CA PRO A 102 -0.01 -0.16 -19.34
C PRO A 102 -1.23 -1.00 -18.90
N PRO A 103 -2.42 -0.82 -19.52
CA PRO A 103 -3.65 -1.54 -19.18
C PRO A 103 -3.46 -3.05 -19.01
N ALA A 104 -2.82 -3.70 -19.98
CA ALA A 104 -2.55 -5.15 -19.96
C ALA A 104 -1.70 -5.61 -18.76
N ALA A 105 -0.74 -4.79 -18.30
CA ALA A 105 0.07 -5.11 -17.13
C ALA A 105 -0.75 -4.98 -15.84
N CYS A 106 -1.64 -3.98 -15.77
CA CYS A 106 -2.55 -3.77 -14.66
C CYS A 106 -3.54 -4.93 -14.53
N GLU A 107 -4.18 -5.32 -15.64
CA GLU A 107 -5.06 -6.50 -15.71
C GLU A 107 -4.32 -7.78 -15.32
N LYS A 108 -3.09 -7.97 -15.83
CA LYS A 108 -2.28 -9.15 -15.51
C LYS A 108 -2.02 -9.25 -14.01
N LEU A 109 -1.64 -8.13 -13.37
CA LEU A 109 -1.43 -8.11 -11.93
C LEU A 109 -2.72 -8.41 -11.16
N ALA A 110 -3.83 -7.77 -11.54
CA ALA A 110 -5.13 -7.97 -10.91
C ALA A 110 -5.58 -9.45 -10.98
N SER A 111 -5.38 -10.08 -12.14
CA SER A 111 -5.63 -11.52 -12.33
C SER A 111 -4.72 -12.40 -11.47
N LEU A 112 -3.44 -12.04 -11.31
CA LEU A 112 -2.51 -12.81 -10.48
C LEU A 112 -2.82 -12.71 -8.98
N LEU A 113 -3.49 -11.65 -8.55
CA LEU A 113 -3.83 -11.37 -7.16
C LEU A 113 -5.30 -11.63 -6.82
N ASP A 114 -6.09 -12.17 -7.75
CA ASP A 114 -7.53 -12.38 -7.61
C ASP A 114 -8.24 -11.12 -7.10
N LEU A 115 -7.92 -9.97 -7.72
CA LEU A 115 -8.51 -8.69 -7.35
C LEU A 115 -10.02 -8.71 -7.65
N PRO A 116 -10.90 -8.35 -6.68
CA PRO A 116 -12.33 -8.40 -6.91
C PRO A 116 -12.81 -7.44 -8.01
N ASP A 117 -13.78 -7.86 -8.83
CA ASP A 117 -14.38 -7.05 -9.91
C ASP A 117 -15.01 -5.73 -9.43
N ALA A 118 -15.35 -5.67 -8.15
CA ALA A 118 -15.87 -4.46 -7.51
C ALA A 118 -14.81 -3.36 -7.35
N VAL A 119 -13.53 -3.66 -7.58
CA VAL A 119 -12.44 -2.69 -7.58
C VAL A 119 -12.25 -2.13 -8.99
N GLU A 120 -12.40 -0.82 -9.13
CA GLU A 120 -12.20 -0.13 -10.40
C GLU A 120 -10.71 0.10 -10.64
N LEU A 121 -10.15 -0.57 -11.65
CA LEU A 121 -8.73 -0.50 -11.98
C LEU A 121 -8.46 0.42 -13.18
N TYR A 122 -7.52 1.34 -13.01
CA TYR A 122 -7.12 2.32 -14.02
C TYR A 122 -5.61 2.27 -14.27
N ALA A 123 -5.23 2.53 -15.52
CA ALA A 123 -3.84 2.49 -15.96
C ALA A 123 -3.30 3.92 -16.14
N ASP A 124 -2.17 4.22 -15.51
CA ASP A 124 -1.42 5.46 -15.69
C ASP A 124 0.04 5.16 -16.04
N PRO A 125 0.35 4.81 -17.31
CA PRO A 125 1.69 4.38 -17.69
C PRO A 125 2.80 5.40 -17.39
N ALA A 126 2.46 6.68 -17.27
CA ALA A 126 3.39 7.77 -16.99
C ALA A 126 3.48 8.12 -15.50
N GLY A 127 2.56 7.64 -14.65
CA GLY A 127 2.51 7.92 -13.22
C GLY A 127 2.18 9.37 -12.87
N GLU A 128 1.48 10.10 -13.75
CA GLU A 128 1.17 11.53 -13.56
C GLU A 128 0.12 11.78 -12.46
N ALA A 129 -0.85 10.88 -12.30
CA ALA A 129 -1.88 11.00 -11.25
C ALA A 129 -1.26 11.02 -9.86
N GLY A 130 -0.35 10.08 -9.57
CA GLY A 130 0.40 10.05 -8.31
C GLY A 130 1.19 11.34 -8.08
N ARG A 131 1.89 11.83 -9.11
CA ARG A 131 2.70 13.06 -9.00
C ARG A 131 1.85 14.29 -8.68
N ARG A 132 0.67 14.41 -9.30
CA ARG A 132 -0.27 15.50 -9.03
C ARG A 132 -0.86 15.42 -7.63
N PHE A 133 -1.15 14.21 -7.15
CA PHE A 133 -1.56 13.98 -5.76
C PHE A 133 -0.46 14.34 -4.75
N GLY A 134 0.81 14.21 -5.15
CA GLY A 134 1.98 14.61 -4.35
C GLY A 134 2.78 13.44 -3.79
N VAL A 135 2.68 12.25 -4.40
CA VAL A 135 3.54 11.12 -4.02
C VAL A 135 5.01 11.40 -4.32
N SER A 136 5.90 10.74 -3.59
CA SER A 136 7.35 10.86 -3.82
C SER A 136 7.71 10.36 -5.23
N ARG A 137 8.51 11.15 -5.95
CA ARG A 137 9.10 10.74 -7.25
C ARG A 137 10.33 9.81 -7.06
N GLY A 138 10.79 9.65 -5.83
CA GLY A 138 11.94 8.83 -5.46
C GLY A 138 13.29 9.40 -5.89
N PHE A 139 14.28 8.52 -6.00
CA PHE A 139 15.68 8.89 -6.20
C PHE A 139 16.02 9.10 -7.68
N ARG A 140 16.23 10.38 -8.07
CA ARG A 140 16.71 10.80 -9.41
C ARG A 140 15.98 10.09 -10.57
N PRO A 141 14.64 10.19 -10.64
CA PRO A 141 13.84 9.46 -11.62
C PRO A 141 14.22 9.82 -13.07
N ASP A 142 14.48 11.10 -13.34
CA ASP A 142 14.76 11.64 -14.68
C ASP A 142 16.23 11.49 -15.11
N ASP A 143 17.08 10.90 -14.26
CA ASP A 143 18.51 10.81 -14.54
C ASP A 143 18.84 9.58 -15.41
N SER A 144 19.13 9.82 -16.68
CA SER A 144 19.50 8.77 -17.63
C SER A 144 20.93 8.24 -17.46
N SER A 145 21.77 8.88 -16.64
CA SER A 145 23.13 8.40 -16.35
C SER A 145 23.16 7.26 -15.33
N LEU A 146 22.09 7.09 -14.56
CA LEU A 146 21.94 6.02 -13.57
C LEU A 146 21.10 4.87 -14.11
N SER A 147 21.57 3.65 -13.91
CA SER A 147 20.77 2.45 -14.25
C SER A 147 19.54 2.34 -13.35
N ALA A 148 18.48 1.72 -13.86
CA ALA A 148 17.28 1.36 -13.10
C ALA A 148 17.63 0.64 -11.78
N PHE A 149 18.57 -0.30 -11.84
CA PHE A 149 19.05 -1.01 -10.66
C PHE A 149 19.72 -0.07 -9.65
N ALA A 150 20.59 0.83 -10.10
CA ALA A 150 21.25 1.79 -9.21
C ALA A 150 20.24 2.71 -8.52
N LYS A 151 19.22 3.18 -9.25
CA LYS A 151 18.13 4.01 -8.70
C LYS A 151 17.38 3.28 -7.58
N LEU A 152 16.94 2.04 -7.84
CA LEU A 152 16.24 1.20 -6.86
C LEU A 152 17.12 0.85 -5.67
N PHE A 153 18.39 0.48 -5.90
CA PHE A 153 19.33 0.13 -4.84
C PHE A 153 19.57 1.30 -3.88
N VAL A 154 19.77 2.51 -4.40
CA VAL A 154 19.97 3.70 -3.56
C VAL A 154 18.69 4.07 -2.81
N MET A 155 17.52 4.00 -3.46
CA MET A 155 16.23 4.24 -2.82
C MET A 155 15.91 3.24 -1.71
N GLY A 156 16.25 1.96 -1.90
CA GLY A 156 15.92 0.89 -0.98
C GLY A 156 16.91 0.67 0.17
N ILE A 157 18.22 0.86 -0.08
CA ILE A 157 19.29 0.42 0.83
C ILE A 157 20.19 1.57 1.30
N VAL A 158 20.61 2.47 0.41
CA VAL A 158 21.79 3.35 0.65
C VAL A 158 21.43 4.72 1.23
N GLY A 159 20.15 5.02 1.47
CA GLY A 159 19.74 6.30 2.07
C GLY A 159 19.11 7.31 1.11
N GLY A 160 18.61 6.88 -0.06
CA GLY A 160 17.81 7.74 -0.93
C GLY A 160 16.50 8.21 -0.25
N PRO A 161 15.78 9.19 -0.83
CA PRO A 161 14.47 9.61 -0.35
C PRO A 161 13.55 8.40 -0.15
N GLY A 162 13.25 8.12 1.12
CA GLY A 162 12.39 7.02 1.57
C GLY A 162 13.08 5.78 2.14
N ALA A 163 14.40 5.64 2.01
CA ALA A 163 15.16 4.56 2.64
C ALA A 163 14.98 4.50 4.17
N TRP A 164 14.76 5.65 4.80
CA TRP A 164 14.51 5.77 6.24
C TRP A 164 13.21 5.09 6.69
N ALA A 165 12.21 4.98 5.81
CA ALA A 165 10.95 4.26 6.06
C ALA A 165 11.01 2.81 5.53
N THR A 166 11.73 2.58 4.42
CA THR A 166 11.92 1.25 3.84
C THR A 166 12.57 0.27 4.81
N LEU A 167 13.69 0.64 5.43
CA LEU A 167 14.43 -0.29 6.28
C LEU A 167 13.59 -0.74 7.49
N PRO A 168 12.95 0.14 8.27
CA PRO A 168 12.02 -0.28 9.32
C PRO A 168 10.90 -1.21 8.80
N ALA A 169 10.28 -0.88 7.65
CA ALA A 169 9.21 -1.69 7.08
C ALA A 169 9.67 -3.10 6.69
N VAL A 170 10.91 -3.24 6.20
CA VAL A 170 11.53 -4.54 5.89
C VAL A 170 11.87 -5.29 7.17
N LEU A 171 12.48 -4.63 8.16
CA LEU A 171 12.89 -5.24 9.42
C LEU A 171 11.71 -5.80 10.23
N VAL A 172 10.55 -5.14 10.21
CA VAL A 172 9.30 -5.69 10.80
C VAL A 172 8.96 -7.05 10.19
N GLY A 173 9.24 -7.27 8.91
CA GLY A 173 8.97 -8.56 8.28
C GLY A 173 9.88 -9.70 8.73
N TYR A 174 11.12 -9.39 9.12
CA TYR A 174 12.08 -10.38 9.61
C TYR A 174 11.93 -10.62 11.12
N PHE A 175 11.76 -9.55 11.90
CA PHE A 175 11.73 -9.63 13.35
C PHE A 175 10.32 -9.74 13.95
N GLY A 176 9.28 -9.46 13.18
CA GLY A 176 7.90 -9.42 13.66
C GLY A 176 7.57 -8.13 14.41
N SER A 177 6.32 -8.02 14.85
CA SER A 177 5.81 -6.94 15.68
C SER A 177 4.72 -7.46 16.61
N PRO A 178 4.83 -7.29 17.95
CA PRO A 178 3.80 -7.73 18.89
C PRO A 178 2.43 -7.11 18.61
N GLY A 179 2.40 -5.82 18.25
CA GLY A 179 1.18 -5.08 17.93
C GLY A 179 0.82 -5.04 16.44
N GLY A 180 1.53 -5.81 15.61
CA GLY A 180 1.29 -5.85 14.17
C GLY A 180 -0.07 -6.47 13.83
N LYS A 181 -0.50 -6.37 12.56
CA LYS A 181 -1.80 -6.89 12.12
C LYS A 181 -1.60 -8.00 11.08
N ARG A 182 -1.99 -9.23 11.44
CA ARG A 182 -1.69 -10.46 10.66
C ARG A 182 -2.67 -10.83 9.57
N ARG A 183 -3.95 -10.41 9.67
CA ARG A 183 -5.05 -10.97 8.86
C ARG A 183 -4.75 -10.97 7.37
N TRP A 184 -4.29 -9.83 6.84
CA TRP A 184 -3.99 -9.72 5.40
C TRP A 184 -2.76 -10.53 4.97
N ILE A 185 -1.82 -10.78 5.88
CA ILE A 185 -0.61 -11.54 5.61
C ILE A 185 -0.98 -13.01 5.42
N GLU A 186 -1.71 -13.57 6.38
CA GLU A 186 -2.18 -14.96 6.36
C GLU A 186 -3.10 -15.22 5.16
N GLU A 187 -4.06 -14.34 4.89
CA GLU A 187 -4.95 -14.45 3.72
C GLU A 187 -4.23 -14.31 2.36
N SER A 188 -3.10 -13.59 2.32
CA SER A 188 -2.30 -13.44 1.10
C SER A 188 -1.32 -14.60 0.89
N LEU A 189 -0.80 -15.19 1.97
CA LEU A 189 -0.08 -16.47 1.93
C LEU A 189 -1.02 -17.59 1.48
N LYS A 190 -2.23 -17.67 2.03
CA LYS A 190 -3.27 -18.63 1.64
C LYS A 190 -3.59 -18.55 0.15
N GLN A 191 -3.85 -17.34 -0.37
CA GLN A 191 -4.09 -17.15 -1.80
C GLN A 191 -2.86 -17.46 -2.66
N GLY A 192 -1.65 -17.21 -2.15
CA GLY A 192 -0.40 -17.67 -2.74
C GLY A 192 -0.34 -19.19 -2.93
N GLN A 193 -0.59 -19.90 -1.84
CA GLN A 193 -0.53 -21.35 -1.76
C GLN A 193 -1.60 -22.01 -2.66
N LEU A 194 -2.87 -21.58 -2.57
CA LEU A 194 -3.96 -22.08 -3.42
C LEU A 194 -3.71 -21.85 -4.92
N ALA A 195 -3.03 -20.76 -5.28
CA ALA A 195 -2.64 -20.47 -6.66
C ALA A 195 -1.35 -21.22 -7.11
N GLY A 196 -0.79 -22.11 -6.28
CA GLY A 196 0.45 -22.83 -6.55
C GLY A 196 1.69 -21.94 -6.67
N ARG A 197 1.68 -20.76 -6.03
CA ARG A 197 2.78 -19.79 -6.05
C ARG A 197 3.77 -19.97 -4.92
N TRP A 198 3.45 -20.78 -3.92
CA TRP A 198 4.30 -21.05 -2.77
C TRP A 198 4.12 -22.48 -2.29
N PRO A 199 5.13 -23.10 -1.67
CA PRO A 199 5.00 -24.46 -1.15
C PRO A 199 3.92 -24.59 -0.08
N ASP A 200 3.26 -25.74 -0.03
CA ASP A 200 2.22 -26.10 0.95
C ASP A 200 2.76 -26.36 2.37
N SER A 201 3.98 -25.90 2.66
CA SER A 201 4.65 -26.11 3.94
C SER A 201 4.40 -24.98 4.95
N VAL A 202 3.88 -23.83 4.51
CA VAL A 202 3.70 -22.66 5.38
C VAL A 202 2.35 -22.69 6.08
N LEU A 203 1.26 -22.92 5.34
CA LEU A 203 -0.08 -23.03 5.90
C LEU A 203 -0.61 -24.45 5.69
N GLN A 204 -1.17 -25.03 6.75
CA GLN A 204 -2.00 -26.23 6.62
C GLN A 204 -3.43 -25.78 6.38
N LEU A 205 -4.02 -26.26 5.29
CA LEU A 205 -5.37 -25.91 4.88
C LEU A 205 -6.30 -27.12 5.04
N ALA A 206 -7.49 -26.92 5.57
CA ALA A 206 -8.60 -27.87 5.50
C ALA A 206 -9.81 -27.14 4.92
N ASP A 207 -10.38 -27.63 3.82
CA ASP A 207 -11.50 -26.98 3.12
C ASP A 207 -11.25 -25.48 2.83
N GLU A 208 -10.03 -25.13 2.39
CA GLU A 208 -9.56 -23.74 2.12
C GLU A 208 -9.46 -22.82 3.35
N GLU A 209 -9.71 -23.35 4.56
CA GLU A 209 -9.51 -22.66 5.83
C GLU A 209 -8.14 -22.97 6.42
N VAL A 210 -7.50 -21.95 7.01
CA VAL A 210 -6.18 -22.11 7.64
C VAL A 210 -6.36 -22.80 9.00
N VAL A 211 -5.93 -24.06 9.09
CA VAL A 211 -6.01 -24.84 10.35
C VAL A 211 -4.73 -24.78 11.16
N ALA A 212 -3.58 -24.58 10.51
CA ALA A 212 -2.33 -24.32 11.18
C ALA A 212 -1.43 -23.42 10.34
N ASN A 213 -0.62 -22.61 11.01
CA ASN A 213 0.36 -21.74 10.38
C ASN A 213 1.72 -22.04 10.99
N ALA A 214 2.71 -22.41 10.16
CA ALA A 214 4.04 -22.83 10.61
C ALA A 214 4.76 -21.75 11.45
N PHE A 215 4.39 -20.48 11.31
CA PHE A 215 4.96 -19.41 12.14
C PHE A 215 4.45 -19.44 13.59
N ASP A 216 3.35 -20.15 13.90
CA ASP A 216 2.87 -20.34 15.28
C ASP A 216 3.79 -21.20 16.15
N ASP A 217 4.65 -22.00 15.51
CA ASP A 217 5.57 -22.90 16.21
C ASP A 217 6.79 -22.16 16.78
N THR A 218 6.93 -20.85 16.55
CA THR A 218 8.04 -20.06 17.10
C THR A 218 7.84 -19.73 18.58
N PRO A 219 8.65 -20.28 19.50
CA PRO A 219 8.48 -20.04 20.93
C PRO A 219 8.64 -18.56 21.27
N LEU A 220 7.87 -18.07 22.26
CA LEU A 220 7.90 -16.70 22.80
C LEU A 220 7.27 -15.61 21.91
N VAL A 221 7.04 -15.87 20.63
CA VAL A 221 6.58 -14.87 19.66
C VAL A 221 5.34 -15.30 18.87
N SER A 222 4.78 -16.48 19.15
CA SER A 222 3.56 -16.98 18.51
C SER A 222 2.32 -16.12 18.73
N SER A 223 2.27 -15.35 19.83
CA SER A 223 1.17 -14.41 20.11
C SER A 223 1.34 -13.03 19.46
N TRP A 224 2.42 -12.80 18.72
CA TRP A 224 2.66 -11.51 18.09
C TRP A 224 1.73 -11.29 16.90
N GLY A 225 1.26 -10.05 16.77
CA GLY A 225 0.38 -9.67 15.70
C GLY A 225 1.02 -9.67 14.30
N VAL A 226 2.35 -9.65 14.19
CA VAL A 226 3.10 -10.12 13.02
C VAL A 226 4.23 -11.00 13.54
N ARG A 227 4.28 -12.26 13.10
CA ARG A 227 5.30 -13.22 13.54
C ARG A 227 6.60 -12.99 12.80
N PRO A 228 7.76 -13.30 13.41
CA PRO A 228 9.04 -13.24 12.71
C PRO A 228 9.02 -14.06 11.42
N PHE A 229 9.63 -13.52 10.37
CA PHE A 229 9.70 -14.10 9.02
C PHE A 229 8.38 -14.27 8.26
N GLU A 230 7.22 -14.10 8.89
CA GLU A 230 5.94 -14.33 8.22
C GLU A 230 5.69 -13.35 7.07
N LEU A 231 5.79 -12.05 7.34
CA LEU A 231 5.66 -11.00 6.32
C LEU A 231 6.82 -11.03 5.32
N ALA A 232 8.05 -11.35 5.77
CA ALA A 232 9.17 -11.53 4.85
C ALA A 232 8.92 -12.70 3.88
N THR A 233 8.29 -13.78 4.35
CA THR A 233 7.91 -14.93 3.52
C THR A 233 6.86 -14.55 2.48
N LEU A 234 5.84 -13.79 2.86
CA LEU A 234 4.86 -13.26 1.91
C LEU A 234 5.54 -12.38 0.83
N ARG A 235 6.45 -11.50 1.23
CA ARG A 235 7.19 -10.66 0.29
C ARG A 235 8.10 -11.47 -0.62
N LEU A 236 8.72 -12.53 -0.10
CA LEU A 236 9.53 -13.44 -0.91
C LEU A 236 8.67 -14.23 -1.91
N GLN A 237 7.50 -14.71 -1.50
CA GLN A 237 6.51 -15.31 -2.39
C GLN A 237 6.13 -14.35 -3.53
N ASN A 238 5.81 -13.10 -3.18
CA ASN A 238 5.46 -12.08 -4.16
C ASN A 238 6.63 -11.83 -5.13
N LEU A 239 7.86 -11.70 -4.60
CA LEU A 239 9.06 -11.47 -5.41
C LEU A 239 9.31 -12.61 -6.40
N VAL A 240 9.31 -13.86 -5.95
CA VAL A 240 9.65 -15.01 -6.80
C VAL A 240 8.52 -15.30 -7.80
N SER A 241 7.29 -15.37 -7.32
CA SER A 241 6.18 -15.95 -8.08
C SER A 241 5.36 -14.92 -8.86
N LEU A 242 5.48 -13.63 -8.53
CA LEU A 242 4.85 -12.54 -9.29
C LEU A 242 5.91 -11.72 -10.03
N GLN A 243 6.79 -11.06 -9.28
CA GLN A 243 7.65 -10.02 -9.82
C GLN A 243 8.70 -10.60 -10.77
N ALA A 244 9.45 -11.62 -10.33
CA ALA A 244 10.48 -12.27 -11.15
C ALA A 244 9.87 -13.09 -12.29
N LYS A 245 8.86 -13.92 -11.99
CA LYS A 245 8.21 -14.80 -12.99
C LYS A 245 7.50 -14.02 -14.11
N HIS A 246 6.94 -12.85 -13.80
CA HIS A 246 6.17 -12.05 -14.76
C HIS A 246 6.80 -10.68 -15.07
N TRP A 247 8.08 -10.49 -14.78
CA TRP A 247 8.78 -9.21 -14.95
C TRP A 247 8.55 -8.56 -16.33
N GLY A 248 8.66 -9.36 -17.40
CA GLY A 248 8.48 -8.87 -18.77
C GLY A 248 7.11 -8.23 -19.02
N ALA A 249 6.07 -8.71 -18.34
CA ALA A 249 4.70 -8.20 -18.45
C ALA A 249 4.37 -7.11 -17.41
N LEU A 250 5.08 -7.08 -16.28
CA LEU A 250 4.74 -6.23 -15.11
C LEU A 250 5.69 -5.05 -14.89
N LYS A 251 6.83 -4.99 -15.61
CA LYS A 251 7.75 -3.85 -15.55
C LYS A 251 7.06 -2.56 -16.01
N PRO A 252 7.46 -1.38 -15.51
CA PRO A 252 6.87 -0.13 -15.93
C PRO A 252 7.20 0.18 -17.39
N ALA A 253 6.30 0.87 -18.08
CA ALA A 253 6.54 1.41 -19.42
C ALA A 253 7.43 2.66 -19.37
N ASP A 254 7.31 3.45 -18.30
CA ASP A 254 8.11 4.65 -18.04
C ASP A 254 9.04 4.41 -16.86
N GLU A 255 10.36 4.51 -17.08
CA GLU A 255 11.37 4.28 -16.05
C GLU A 255 11.27 5.24 -14.86
N ARG A 256 10.67 6.43 -15.03
CA ARG A 256 10.44 7.37 -13.93
C ARG A 256 9.49 6.80 -12.87
N CYS A 257 8.68 5.80 -13.25
CA CYS A 257 7.80 5.10 -12.31
C CYS A 257 8.52 4.08 -11.43
N LEU A 258 9.77 3.68 -11.75
CA LEU A 258 10.52 2.69 -10.96
C LEU A 258 10.77 3.15 -9.52
N THR A 259 11.04 4.44 -9.33
CA THR A 259 11.31 5.02 -8.00
C THR A 259 10.13 5.78 -7.43
N GLN A 260 9.04 5.89 -8.18
CA GLN A 260 7.86 6.59 -7.72
C GLN A 260 7.16 5.75 -6.64
N LEU A 261 6.87 6.36 -5.50
CA LEU A 261 6.10 5.73 -4.42
C LEU A 261 4.59 5.94 -4.62
N GLY A 262 3.79 5.26 -3.82
CA GLY A 262 2.34 5.33 -3.88
C GLY A 262 1.72 6.21 -2.80
N GLY A 263 0.41 6.06 -2.66
CA GLY A 263 -0.39 6.65 -1.60
C GLY A 263 -1.85 6.26 -1.75
N CYS A 264 -2.68 6.72 -0.82
CA CYS A 264 -4.12 6.56 -0.92
C CYS A 264 -4.87 7.71 -0.28
N THR A 265 -6.15 7.82 -0.60
CA THR A 265 -7.07 8.74 0.05
C THR A 265 -8.45 8.11 0.14
N VAL A 266 -9.20 8.48 1.18
CA VAL A 266 -10.63 8.25 1.24
C VAL A 266 -11.31 9.61 1.22
N VAL A 267 -12.19 9.81 0.25
CA VAL A 267 -13.04 11.00 0.17
C VAL A 267 -14.45 10.67 0.60
N GLY A 268 -15.16 11.64 1.15
CA GLY A 268 -16.57 11.51 1.51
C GLY A 268 -17.53 11.97 0.41
N SER A 269 -18.78 12.21 0.78
CA SER A 269 -19.84 12.58 -0.14
C SER A 269 -19.74 14.06 -0.52
N GLY A 270 -19.15 14.33 -1.69
CA GLY A 270 -18.81 15.69 -2.14
C GLY A 270 -17.31 15.93 -2.32
N GLY A 271 -16.47 14.92 -2.12
CA GLY A 271 -15.04 14.97 -2.43
C GLY A 271 -14.15 15.52 -1.31
N GLU A 272 -14.70 15.73 -0.12
CA GLU A 272 -13.92 16.10 1.06
C GLU A 272 -12.96 14.98 1.46
N CYS A 273 -11.70 15.32 1.75
CA CYS A 273 -10.70 14.34 2.17
C CYS A 273 -10.97 13.90 3.62
N LEU A 274 -11.42 12.66 3.80
CA LEU A 274 -11.60 12.05 5.13
C LEU A 274 -10.29 11.43 5.63
N TYR A 275 -9.50 10.87 4.72
CA TYR A 275 -8.22 10.25 5.01
C TYR A 275 -7.24 10.45 3.86
N SER A 276 -5.95 10.63 4.16
CA SER A 276 -4.90 10.70 3.15
C SER A 276 -3.58 10.13 3.67
N TRP A 277 -2.93 9.33 2.84
CA TRP A 277 -1.62 8.75 3.08
C TRP A 277 -0.75 8.89 1.85
N VAL A 278 0.53 9.20 2.07
CA VAL A 278 1.58 9.15 1.04
C VAL A 278 2.65 8.22 1.56
N ASP A 279 2.99 7.21 0.77
CA ASP A 279 4.01 6.22 1.13
C ASP A 279 5.36 6.92 1.34
N ARG A 280 6.08 6.53 2.39
CA ARG A 280 7.36 7.16 2.71
C ARG A 280 8.53 6.32 2.23
N GLY A 281 8.31 5.05 1.93
CA GLY A 281 9.33 4.14 1.42
C GLY A 281 8.74 2.94 0.69
N LEU A 282 9.62 2.06 0.24
CA LEU A 282 9.22 0.74 -0.22
C LEU A 282 8.71 -0.05 0.98
N CYS A 283 7.70 -0.89 0.77
CA CYS A 283 7.05 -1.70 1.80
C CYS A 283 6.34 -0.90 2.92
N ASP A 284 6.27 0.44 2.80
CA ASP A 284 5.62 1.37 3.74
C ASP A 284 4.28 1.86 3.17
N VAL A 285 3.39 0.90 2.90
CA VAL A 285 2.01 1.19 2.51
C VAL A 285 1.15 1.47 3.75
N VAL A 286 0.05 2.18 3.56
CA VAL A 286 -0.91 2.47 4.63
C VAL A 286 -1.32 1.21 5.41
N ASP A 287 -1.42 1.34 6.72
CA ASP A 287 -2.07 0.33 7.53
C ASP A 287 -3.60 0.44 7.40
N PHE A 288 -4.23 -0.55 6.75
CA PHE A 288 -5.65 -0.51 6.42
C PHE A 288 -6.54 -0.56 7.66
N GLU A 289 -6.11 -1.22 8.74
CA GLU A 289 -6.87 -1.23 9.99
C GLU A 289 -6.87 0.15 10.64
N SER A 290 -5.71 0.79 10.73
CA SER A 290 -5.59 2.18 11.20
C SER A 290 -6.38 3.16 10.33
N MET A 291 -6.39 2.96 9.01
CA MET A 291 -7.25 3.73 8.10
C MET A 291 -8.73 3.49 8.45
N LEU A 292 -9.18 2.24 8.58
CA LEU A 292 -10.58 1.92 8.92
C LEU A 292 -11.02 2.49 10.27
N GLU A 293 -10.12 2.57 11.25
CA GLU A 293 -10.39 3.22 12.55
C GLU A 293 -10.63 4.72 12.41
N SER A 294 -10.03 5.37 11.42
CA SER A 294 -10.19 6.80 11.14
C SER A 294 -11.41 7.17 10.29
N LEU A 295 -12.10 6.18 9.68
CA LEU A 295 -13.29 6.35 8.85
C LEU A 295 -14.60 6.18 9.63
#